data_AF-A0A3M1BCU1-F1
#
_entry.id   AF-A0A3M1BCU1-F1
#
_cell.length_a   1.000
_cell.length_b   1.000
_cell.length_c   1.000
_cell.angle_alpha   90.00
_cell.angle_beta   90.00
_cell.angle_gamma   90.00
#
_symmetry.space_group_name_H-M   'P 1'
#
loop_
_entity.id
_entity.type
_entity.pdbx_description
1 polymer ?
#
loop_
_entity_poly.entity_id
_entity_poly.type
_entity_poly.pdbx_seq_one_letter_code
_entity_poly.pdbx_strand_id
1 'polypeptide(L)'
;RLGREIKQAVAASRSMEHPFEADLNFLYGTIFIEPSEKAGIHSRNVCVFADGEVDRSATGSGVSGRAAIHFARGEIKNGERIAIESITGSVMEVEVRSETDFGPFRAVIPRVYGDAWVSGFSDFVLDDKDIFQEGFFLR
;
A
#
# COMPACT_ATOMS: atom_id res chain seq x y z
N ARG A 1 -7.79 -11.19 9.79
CA ARG A 1 -7.12 -11.72 11.00
C ARG A 1 -5.60 -11.78 10.83
N LEU A 2 -5.06 -12.69 10.01
CA LEU A 2 -3.62 -12.94 9.88
C LEU A 2 -2.78 -11.68 9.59
N GLY A 3 -3.22 -10.80 8.68
CA GLY A 3 -2.49 -9.56 8.37
C GLY A 3 -2.28 -8.63 9.57
N ARG A 4 -3.23 -8.61 10.52
CA ARG A 4 -3.09 -7.85 11.79
C ARG A 4 -2.11 -8.52 12.73
N GLU A 5 -2.21 -9.83 12.88
CA GLU A 5 -1.31 -10.61 13.75
C GLU A 5 0.15 -10.45 13.30
N ILE A 6 0.41 -10.51 11.98
CA ILE A 6 1.72 -10.23 11.40
C ILE A 6 2.17 -8.80 11.70
N LYS A 7 1.31 -7.80 11.45
CA LYS A 7 1.63 -6.38 11.72
C LYS A 7 2.03 -6.17 13.19
N GLN A 8 1.24 -6.70 14.12
CA GLN A 8 1.49 -6.58 15.56
C GLN A 8 2.78 -7.28 15.98
N ALA A 9 3.01 -8.51 15.51
CA ALA A 9 4.24 -9.26 15.82
C ALA A 9 5.50 -8.56 15.28
N VAL A 10 5.41 -7.96 14.09
CA VAL A 10 6.52 -7.22 13.49
C VAL A 10 6.76 -5.90 14.23
N ALA A 11 5.72 -5.15 14.54
CA ALA A 11 5.84 -3.88 15.27
C ALA A 11 6.37 -4.08 16.70
N ALA A 12 6.06 -5.21 17.34
CA ALA A 12 6.58 -5.55 18.67
C ALA A 12 8.05 -6.01 18.65
N SER A 13 8.57 -6.48 17.52
CA SER A 13 9.93 -7.06 17.44
C SER A 13 11.01 -6.09 16.95
N ARG A 14 10.65 -4.92 16.41
CA ARG A 14 11.60 -3.91 15.91
C ARG A 14 11.00 -2.51 15.87
N SER A 15 11.82 -1.50 16.11
CA SER A 15 11.48 -0.11 15.79
C SER A 15 11.51 0.12 14.28
N MET A 16 10.65 1.02 13.81
CA MET A 16 10.68 1.55 12.45
C MET A 16 10.93 3.04 12.57
N GLU A 17 12.09 3.49 12.13
CA GLU A 17 12.50 4.89 12.27
C GLU A 17 12.58 5.52 10.89
N HIS A 18 11.63 6.40 10.59
CA HIS A 18 11.70 7.28 9.46
C HIS A 18 12.79 8.34 9.72
N PRO A 19 13.71 8.58 8.76
CA PRO A 19 14.93 9.34 9.02
C PRO A 19 14.71 10.82 9.38
N PHE A 20 13.51 11.36 9.14
CA PHE A 20 13.23 12.79 9.34
C PHE A 20 11.92 13.09 10.09
N GLU A 21 11.01 12.11 10.24
CA GLU A 21 9.63 12.38 10.69
C GLU A 21 9.20 11.32 11.70
N ALA A 22 9.19 11.67 12.98
CA ALA A 22 8.87 10.71 14.05
C ALA A 22 7.43 10.18 13.97
N ASP A 23 6.50 10.96 13.43
CA ASP A 23 5.10 10.55 13.26
C ASP A 23 4.93 9.42 12.23
N LEU A 24 5.95 9.17 11.40
CA LEU A 24 5.99 8.06 10.43
C LEU A 24 6.66 6.79 11.00
N ASN A 25 7.01 6.77 12.28
CA ASN A 25 7.68 5.64 12.95
C ASN A 25 6.73 4.49 13.31
N PHE A 26 5.95 4.01 12.35
CA PHE A 26 4.99 2.93 12.56
C PHE A 26 4.85 2.01 11.34
N LEU A 27 4.39 0.78 11.58
CA LEU A 27 4.05 -0.14 10.50
C LEU A 27 2.65 0.16 9.99
N TYR A 28 2.53 0.63 8.74
CA TYR A 28 1.24 0.92 8.14
C TYR A 28 0.34 -0.32 8.05
N GLY A 29 0.85 -1.40 7.45
CA GLY A 29 0.09 -2.61 7.17
C GLY A 29 0.96 -3.78 6.73
N THR A 30 0.29 -4.88 6.43
CA THR A 30 0.88 -6.11 5.88
C THR A 30 0.40 -6.28 4.45
N ILE A 31 1.30 -6.51 3.50
CA ILE A 31 0.94 -6.82 2.11
C ILE A 31 1.22 -8.30 1.85
N PHE A 32 0.17 -9.05 1.52
CA PHE A 32 0.28 -10.41 1.00
C PHE A 32 0.55 -10.35 -0.49
N ILE A 33 1.44 -11.21 -0.97
CA ILE A 33 1.93 -11.20 -2.35
C ILE A 33 1.93 -12.64 -2.85
N GLU A 34 1.40 -12.83 -4.05
CA GLU A 34 1.50 -14.08 -4.80
C GLU A 34 1.85 -13.80 -6.27
N PRO A 35 2.50 -14.74 -6.98
CA PRO A 35 2.63 -14.64 -8.44
C PRO A 35 1.24 -14.55 -9.09
N SER A 36 1.11 -13.75 -10.15
CA SER A 36 -0.14 -13.74 -10.93
C SER A 36 -0.12 -14.85 -11.98
N GLU A 37 -1.28 -15.47 -12.21
CA GLU A 37 -1.48 -16.42 -13.31
C GLU A 37 -1.79 -15.72 -14.64
N LYS A 38 -2.02 -14.40 -14.62
CA LYS A 38 -2.34 -13.61 -15.81
C LYS A 38 -1.07 -13.20 -16.54
N ALA A 39 -1.03 -13.47 -17.85
CA ALA A 39 0.05 -13.00 -18.70
C ALA A 39 0.20 -11.47 -18.62
N GLY A 40 1.44 -11.00 -18.40
CA GLY A 40 1.75 -9.57 -18.29
C GLY A 40 1.49 -8.95 -16.92
N ILE A 41 0.98 -9.71 -15.94
CA ILE A 41 0.86 -9.25 -14.55
C ILE A 41 1.99 -9.88 -13.73
N HIS A 42 2.76 -9.04 -13.06
CA HIS A 42 3.92 -9.45 -12.28
C HIS A 42 3.51 -10.21 -11.01
N SER A 43 2.58 -9.66 -10.24
CA SER A 43 2.12 -10.24 -8.98
C SER A 43 0.73 -9.75 -8.61
N ARG A 44 0.09 -10.46 -7.68
CA ARG A 44 -1.14 -10.06 -7.03
C ARG A 44 -0.87 -9.67 -5.58
N ASN A 45 -1.42 -8.53 -5.17
CA ASN A 45 -1.21 -7.94 -3.86
C ASN A 45 -2.53 -7.77 -3.10
N VAL A 46 -2.47 -7.99 -1.79
CA VAL A 46 -3.56 -7.63 -0.86
C VAL A 46 -2.98 -6.95 0.36
N CYS A 47 -3.29 -5.66 0.55
CA CYS A 47 -2.88 -4.93 1.74
C CYS A 47 -3.93 -5.05 2.86
N VAL A 48 -3.49 -5.46 4.04
CA VAL A 48 -4.24 -5.40 5.29
C VAL A 48 -3.64 -4.29 6.16
N PHE A 49 -4.40 -3.24 6.43
CA PHE A 49 -3.92 -2.02 7.11
C PHE A 49 -4.87 -1.56 8.22
N ALA A 50 -4.52 -0.47 8.90
CA ALA A 50 -5.28 0.07 10.05
C ALA A 50 -5.59 -1.04 11.08
N ASP A 51 -6.85 -1.17 11.50
CA ASP A 51 -7.35 -2.26 12.35
C ASP A 51 -7.84 -3.48 11.56
N GLY A 52 -7.20 -3.79 10.44
CA GLY A 52 -7.55 -4.94 9.57
C GLY A 52 -8.48 -4.59 8.42
N GLU A 53 -8.45 -3.33 7.97
CA GLU A 53 -9.03 -2.94 6.69
C GLU A 53 -8.29 -3.63 5.55
N VAL A 54 -8.99 -3.86 4.44
CA VAL A 54 -8.45 -4.50 3.25
C VAL A 54 -8.51 -3.49 2.10
N ASP A 55 -7.38 -3.22 1.49
CA ASP A 55 -7.34 -2.40 0.29
C ASP A 55 -7.89 -3.20 -0.90
N ARG A 56 -8.81 -2.59 -1.65
CA ARG A 56 -9.41 -3.18 -2.85
C ARG A 56 -8.54 -2.92 -4.08
N SER A 57 -7.64 -1.94 -4.01
CA SER A 57 -6.62 -1.67 -5.01
C SER A 57 -5.35 -2.50 -4.76
N ALA A 58 -4.37 -2.37 -5.66
CA ALA A 58 -3.04 -2.96 -5.47
C ALA A 58 -2.18 -2.21 -4.43
N THR A 59 -2.71 -1.13 -3.84
CA THR A 59 -2.10 -0.25 -2.83
C THR A 59 -0.92 0.55 -3.38
N GLY A 60 -1.15 1.82 -3.75
CA GLY A 60 -0.15 2.70 -4.38
C GLY A 60 1.18 2.83 -3.61
N SER A 61 1.12 3.08 -2.31
CA SER A 61 2.32 3.11 -1.44
C SER A 61 2.97 1.73 -1.31
N GLY A 62 2.15 0.66 -1.34
CA GLY A 62 2.58 -0.73 -1.32
C GLY A 62 3.38 -1.11 -2.57
N VAL A 63 2.87 -0.81 -3.76
CA VAL A 63 3.58 -1.05 -5.02
C VAL A 63 4.84 -0.18 -5.14
N SER A 64 4.83 1.02 -4.58
CA SER A 64 6.01 1.91 -4.49
C SER A 64 7.13 1.28 -3.64
N GLY A 65 6.80 0.86 -2.41
CA GLY A 65 7.77 0.16 -1.55
C GLY A 65 8.23 -1.17 -2.15
N ARG A 66 7.35 -1.85 -2.88
CA ARG A 66 7.68 -3.10 -3.56
C ARG A 66 8.62 -2.89 -4.75
N ALA A 67 8.44 -1.83 -5.52
CA ALA A 67 9.37 -1.45 -6.59
C ALA A 67 10.77 -1.16 -6.03
N ALA A 68 10.88 -0.49 -4.87
CA ALA A 68 12.16 -0.27 -4.21
C ALA A 68 12.86 -1.60 -3.83
N ILE A 69 12.11 -2.57 -3.30
CA ILE A 69 12.63 -3.90 -2.96
C ILE A 69 13.10 -4.65 -4.21
N HIS A 70 12.28 -4.69 -5.26
CA HIS A 70 12.62 -5.36 -6.51
C HIS A 70 13.86 -4.74 -7.16
N PHE A 71 13.95 -3.41 -7.18
CA PHE A 71 15.09 -2.69 -7.74
C PHE A 71 16.37 -2.98 -6.95
N ALA A 72 16.32 -2.92 -5.62
CA ALA A 72 17.46 -3.25 -4.76
C ALA A 72 17.96 -4.69 -4.93
N ARG A 73 17.09 -5.61 -5.39
CA ARG A 73 17.43 -7.01 -5.71
C ARG A 73 17.84 -7.24 -7.16
N GLY A 74 17.79 -6.21 -8.02
CA GLY A 74 18.03 -6.35 -9.45
C GLY A 74 16.93 -7.11 -10.21
N GLU A 75 15.74 -7.24 -9.61
CA GLU A 75 14.59 -7.95 -10.19
C GLU A 75 13.84 -7.08 -11.21
N ILE A 76 13.95 -5.75 -11.12
CA ILE A 76 13.48 -4.78 -12.12
C ILE A 76 14.56 -3.73 -12.39
N LYS A 77 14.60 -3.20 -13.61
CA LYS A 77 15.55 -2.15 -14.03
C LYS A 77 14.95 -0.75 -13.94
N ASN A 78 15.81 0.27 -14.03
CA ASN A 78 15.37 1.66 -14.14
C ASN A 78 14.52 1.84 -15.41
N GLY A 79 13.34 2.45 -15.27
CA GLY A 79 12.36 2.61 -16.34
C GLY A 79 11.57 1.34 -16.70
N GLU A 80 11.86 0.19 -16.08
CA GLU A 80 11.08 -1.02 -16.27
C GLU A 80 9.76 -0.94 -15.53
N ARG A 81 8.67 -1.17 -16.26
CA ARG A 81 7.32 -1.11 -15.72
C ARG A 81 6.79 -2.51 -15.45
N ILE A 82 6.25 -2.70 -14.25
CA ILE A 82 5.56 -3.93 -13.85
C ILE A 82 4.11 -3.63 -13.48
N ALA A 83 3.20 -4.55 -13.84
CA ALA A 83 1.79 -4.48 -13.51
C ALA A 83 1.46 -5.36 -12.31
N ILE A 84 0.73 -4.83 -11.34
CA ILE A 84 0.37 -5.52 -10.10
C ILE A 84 -1.15 -5.49 -9.95
N GLU A 85 -1.75 -6.67 -9.79
CA GLU A 85 -3.19 -6.78 -9.62
C GLU A 85 -3.60 -6.83 -8.14
N SER A 86 -4.83 -6.41 -7.86
CA SER A 86 -5.43 -6.40 -6.53
C SER A 86 -6.24 -7.65 -6.21
N ILE A 87 -6.81 -7.71 -5.00
CA ILE A 87 -7.78 -8.74 -4.64
C ILE A 87 -9.03 -8.73 -5.55
N THR A 88 -9.44 -7.57 -6.06
CA THR A 88 -10.62 -7.41 -6.93
C THR A 88 -10.28 -7.46 -8.42
N GLY A 89 -9.00 -7.68 -8.77
CA GLY A 89 -8.53 -7.74 -10.16
C GLY A 89 -8.28 -6.38 -10.82
N SER A 90 -8.37 -5.26 -10.08
CA SER A 90 -7.89 -3.97 -10.57
C SER A 90 -6.36 -3.98 -10.66
N VAL A 91 -5.80 -3.24 -11.60
CA VAL A 91 -4.35 -3.23 -11.86
C VAL A 91 -3.79 -1.84 -11.64
N MET A 92 -2.66 -1.77 -10.95
CA MET A 92 -1.78 -0.60 -10.95
C MET A 92 -0.46 -0.99 -11.58
N GLU A 93 0.16 -0.06 -12.29
CA GLU A 93 1.52 -0.25 -12.78
C GLU A 93 2.49 0.58 -11.93
N VAL A 94 3.73 0.12 -11.82
CA VAL A 94 4.79 0.87 -11.16
C VAL A 94 6.10 0.70 -11.92
N GLU A 95 6.89 1.76 -11.94
CA GLU A 95 8.28 1.74 -12.43
C GLU A 95 9.17 2.58 -11.50
N VAL A 96 10.46 2.23 -11.46
CA VAL A 96 11.48 3.09 -10.84
C VAL A 96 11.90 4.15 -11.86
N ARG A 97 11.76 5.43 -11.52
CA ARG A 97 12.13 6.56 -12.41
C ARG A 97 13.59 6.97 -12.27
N SER A 98 14.07 6.97 -11.03
CA SER A 98 15.43 7.39 -10.68
C SER A 98 15.77 6.88 -9.29
N GLU A 99 17.06 6.91 -8.97
CA GLU A 99 17.58 6.64 -7.63
C GLU A 99 17.90 7.96 -6.93
N THR A 100 17.85 7.96 -5.61
CA THR A 100 18.25 9.10 -4.77
C THR A 100 18.82 8.59 -3.45
N ASP A 101 19.47 9.47 -2.70
CA ASP A 101 19.67 9.28 -1.27
C ASP A 101 18.45 9.82 -0.50
N PHE A 102 18.07 9.14 0.57
CA PHE A 102 17.06 9.62 1.52
C PHE A 102 17.55 9.34 2.95
N GLY A 103 18.16 10.36 3.56
CA GLY A 103 18.89 10.19 4.81
C GLY A 103 20.04 9.20 4.62
N PRO A 104 20.16 8.17 5.48
CA PRO A 104 21.22 7.16 5.36
C PRO A 104 20.91 6.07 4.31
N PHE A 105 19.76 6.11 3.64
CA PHE A 105 19.29 5.04 2.77
C PHE A 105 19.49 5.38 1.29
N ARG A 106 19.93 4.38 0.51
CA ARG A 106 19.72 4.38 -0.94
C ARG A 106 18.24 4.15 -1.23
N ALA A 107 17.65 5.04 -2.00
CA ALA A 107 16.22 5.06 -2.28
C ALA A 107 15.95 5.19 -3.78
N VAL A 108 14.69 5.00 -4.14
CA VAL A 108 14.18 5.18 -5.50
C VAL A 108 13.05 6.20 -5.50
N ILE A 109 12.84 6.85 -6.63
CA ILE A 109 11.63 7.61 -6.93
C ILE A 109 10.72 6.71 -7.79
N PRO A 110 9.71 6.06 -7.19
CA PRO A 110 8.75 5.25 -7.95
C PRO A 110 7.70 6.14 -8.61
N ARG A 111 7.19 5.72 -9.77
CA ARG A 111 5.98 6.29 -10.38
C ARG A 111 4.92 5.22 -10.49
N VAL A 112 3.78 5.47 -9.86
CA VAL A 112 2.60 4.59 -9.89
C VAL A 112 1.60 5.10 -10.91
N TYR A 113 0.99 4.18 -11.64
CA TYR A 113 -0.05 4.43 -12.62
C TYR A 113 -1.31 3.70 -12.20
N GLY A 114 -2.44 4.39 -12.31
CA GLY A 114 -3.76 3.85 -12.06
C GLY A 114 -4.81 4.87 -12.49
N ASP A 115 -6.04 4.39 -12.56
CA ASP A 115 -7.19 5.18 -12.96
C ASP A 115 -8.15 5.35 -11.79
N ALA A 116 -8.92 6.44 -11.83
CA ALA A 116 -9.99 6.71 -10.89
C ALA A 116 -11.21 7.23 -11.65
N TRP A 117 -12.40 6.96 -11.12
CA TRP A 117 -13.67 7.34 -11.73
C TRP A 117 -14.54 8.04 -10.70
N VAL A 118 -15.27 9.07 -11.14
CA VAL A 118 -16.28 9.73 -10.31
C VAL A 118 -17.39 8.72 -10.04
N SER A 119 -17.59 8.36 -8.77
CA SER A 119 -18.63 7.42 -8.35
C SER A 119 -19.94 8.11 -7.96
N GLY A 120 -19.89 9.40 -7.64
CA GLY A 120 -21.06 10.17 -7.24
C GLY A 120 -20.68 11.49 -6.57
N PHE A 121 -21.72 12.25 -6.22
CA PHE A 121 -21.63 13.45 -5.39
C PHE A 121 -22.52 13.23 -4.17
N SER A 122 -22.12 13.70 -2.99
CA SER A 122 -22.83 13.42 -1.74
C SER A 122 -22.78 14.61 -0.80
N ASP A 123 -23.93 14.92 -0.18
CA ASP A 123 -24.06 15.84 0.94
C ASP A 123 -24.28 15.02 2.22
N PHE A 124 -23.29 15.02 3.11
CA PHE A 124 -23.40 14.36 4.41
C PHE A 124 -23.99 15.32 5.44
N VAL A 125 -25.03 14.90 6.15
CA VAL A 125 -25.74 15.71 7.16
C VAL A 125 -25.81 14.92 8.47
N LEU A 126 -25.51 15.57 9.59
CA LEU A 126 -25.64 15.02 10.93
C LEU A 126 -26.79 15.72 11.66
N ASP A 127 -27.76 14.96 12.16
CA ASP A 127 -28.86 15.46 12.99
C ASP A 127 -28.48 15.33 14.46
N ASP A 128 -28.66 16.40 15.24
CA ASP A 128 -28.36 16.45 16.67
C ASP A 128 -29.11 15.38 17.50
N LYS A 129 -30.20 14.82 16.96
CA LYS A 129 -30.99 13.73 17.60
C LYS A 129 -30.56 12.33 17.19
N ASP A 130 -29.69 12.19 16.19
CA ASP A 130 -29.16 10.89 15.80
C ASP A 130 -28.24 10.36 16.92
N ILE A 131 -28.49 9.13 17.36
CA ILE A 131 -27.69 8.47 18.40
C ILE A 131 -26.39 7.86 17.83
N PHE A 132 -26.23 7.87 16.50
CA PHE A 132 -25.06 7.36 15.78
C PHE A 132 -24.38 8.43 14.91
N GLN A 133 -24.36 9.70 15.36
CA GLN A 133 -23.70 10.81 14.64
C GLN A 133 -22.23 10.53 14.29
N GLU A 134 -21.51 9.81 15.17
CA GLU A 134 -20.11 9.45 14.99
C GLU A 134 -19.93 8.08 14.27
N GLY A 135 -21.04 7.49 13.82
CA GLY A 135 -21.09 6.16 13.25
C GLY A 135 -20.91 5.05 14.30
N PHE A 136 -20.62 3.86 13.79
CA PHE A 136 -20.29 2.69 14.60
C PHE A 136 -19.35 1.80 13.79
N PHE A 137 -18.66 0.88 14.45
CA PHE A 137 -17.69 0.00 13.81
C PHE A 137 -17.95 -1.46 14.16
N LEU A 138 -18.13 -2.29 13.13
CA LEU A 138 -18.27 -3.74 13.22
C LEU A 138 -17.44 -4.40 12.11
N ARG A 139 -16.74 -5.48 12.45
CA ARG A 139 -15.83 -6.22 11.56
C ARG A 139 -15.79 -7.70 11.89
#